data_AF-A0A6I2R085-F1
#
_entry.id   AF-A0A6I2R085-F1
#
_cell.length_a   1.000
_cell.length_b   1.000
_cell.length_c   1.000
_cell.angle_alpha   90.00
_cell.angle_beta   90.00
_cell.angle_gamma   90.00
#
_symmetry.space_group_name_H-M   'P 1'
#
loop_
_entity.id
_entity.type
_entity.pdbx_description
1 polymer ?
#
loop_
_entity_poly.entity_id
_entity_poly.type
_entity_poly.pdbx_seq_one_letter_code
_entity_poly.pdbx_strand_id
1 'polypeptide(L)'
;MHRKDFWKEVYLLEETLTCQWCGATGSLDDFELDEHNGEGFWCPDCDGFTYYDKTRNHLRRILLILEQKDGGKADPVPKTPLKKRLSPLRYPGGKSKLIDYLAAQFRKESLKTFVEVFAGGASVGLSLLDAGLTEHLVINDTDPGIYAFWVSVVYHPEKLLKRLSGPDPNRAEFRSCQQILDSPKGWSQDDLAWATLVCNRLGYSGITKACAMGGKTGTPEQLLSRWNANILQRRIRHIHALASQIEVSCVDAVDLLENSAYWDEQSTCFIDPPYVVKGKDLYRRWYEEDDHEQLAMIIQMLYQGMPGADIVITYDDCPLIRDIYPYADVTVVPRNYSIRQRAG
;
A
#
# COMPACT_ATOMS: atom_id res chain seq x y z
N MET A 1 28.21 -2.00 37.62
CA MET A 1 27.06 -2.91 37.49
C MET A 1 26.64 -2.86 36.03
N HIS A 2 27.12 -3.81 35.24
CA HIS A 2 26.90 -3.81 33.80
C HIS A 2 25.42 -4.07 33.54
N ARG A 3 24.83 -3.43 32.51
CA ARG A 3 23.45 -3.72 32.05
C ARG A 3 23.20 -5.22 31.77
N LYS A 4 24.27 -6.03 31.65
CA LYS A 4 24.23 -7.50 31.55
C LYS A 4 23.58 -8.19 32.75
N ASP A 5 23.63 -7.62 33.95
CA ASP A 5 23.15 -8.31 35.16
C ASP A 5 21.69 -7.99 35.50
N PHE A 6 21.15 -6.87 35.02
CA PHE A 6 19.79 -6.43 35.37
C PHE A 6 18.70 -7.22 34.63
N TRP A 7 18.95 -7.60 33.37
CA TRP A 7 17.99 -8.38 32.57
C TRP A 7 17.99 -9.88 32.93
N LYS A 8 19.09 -10.38 33.50
CA LYS A 8 19.15 -11.73 34.06
C LYS A 8 18.22 -11.91 35.26
N GLU A 9 17.99 -10.90 36.09
CA GLU A 9 17.20 -11.09 37.31
C GLU A 9 15.68 -10.93 37.11
N VAL A 10 15.22 -10.31 36.02
CA VAL A 10 13.80 -9.90 35.90
C VAL A 10 12.95 -10.83 35.03
N TYR A 11 13.55 -11.55 34.06
CA TYR A 11 12.81 -12.46 33.16
C TYR A 11 13.30 -13.93 33.16
N LEU A 12 14.39 -14.26 33.85
CA LEU A 12 14.93 -15.64 33.95
C LEU A 12 14.24 -16.50 35.03
N LEU A 13 12.91 -16.56 35.02
CA LEU A 13 12.16 -17.54 35.83
C LEU A 13 11.77 -18.80 35.03
N GLU A 14 11.93 -18.79 33.70
CA GLU A 14 11.80 -19.98 32.86
C GLU A 14 13.22 -20.44 32.49
N GLU A 15 13.71 -21.55 33.07
CA GLU A 15 14.97 -22.21 32.68
C GLU A 15 14.93 -22.74 31.24
N THR A 16 13.76 -22.73 30.62
CA THR A 16 13.50 -23.28 29.29
C THR A 16 12.82 -22.23 28.41
N LEU A 17 13.51 -21.81 27.36
CA LEU A 17 12.96 -20.99 26.29
C LEU A 17 12.14 -21.86 25.33
N THR A 18 11.12 -21.26 24.71
CA THR A 18 10.32 -21.90 23.65
C THR A 18 10.19 -20.96 22.47
N CYS A 19 10.64 -21.40 21.28
CA CYS A 19 10.47 -20.67 20.04
C CYS A 19 8.97 -20.61 19.66
N GLN A 20 8.45 -19.40 19.41
CA GLN A 20 7.03 -19.24 19.03
C GLN A 20 6.69 -19.80 17.65
N TRP A 21 7.70 -19.98 16.79
CA TRP A 21 7.51 -20.31 15.37
C TRP A 21 7.49 -21.82 15.13
N CYS A 22 8.52 -22.53 15.60
CA CYS A 22 8.67 -23.98 15.40
C CYS A 22 8.40 -24.80 16.66
N GLY A 23 8.25 -24.16 17.83
CA GLY A 23 8.03 -24.84 19.10
C GLY A 23 9.28 -25.49 19.72
N ALA A 24 10.47 -25.27 19.14
CA ALA A 24 11.72 -25.74 19.72
C ALA A 24 11.89 -25.23 21.16
N THR A 25 12.32 -26.11 22.06
CA THR A 25 12.52 -25.80 23.48
C THR A 25 13.96 -26.11 23.89
N GLY A 26 14.55 -25.26 24.72
CA GLY A 26 15.93 -25.44 25.18
C GLY A 26 16.29 -24.45 26.28
N SER A 27 17.50 -24.59 26.83
CA SER A 27 18.08 -23.63 27.76
C SER A 27 18.48 -22.34 27.05
N LEU A 28 18.86 -21.30 27.80
CA LEU A 28 19.37 -20.05 27.21
C LEU A 28 20.57 -20.26 26.28
N ASP A 29 21.42 -21.25 26.58
CA ASP A 29 22.64 -21.53 25.82
C ASP A 29 22.34 -22.20 24.46
N ASP A 30 21.12 -22.71 24.28
CA ASP A 30 20.67 -23.34 23.03
C ASP A 30 20.12 -22.31 22.02
N PHE A 31 19.97 -21.03 22.39
CA PHE A 31 19.41 -19.97 21.56
C PHE A 31 20.36 -18.80 21.39
N GLU A 32 20.24 -18.08 20.28
CA GLU A 32 20.98 -16.82 20.09
C GLU A 32 20.20 -15.68 20.75
N LEU A 33 20.72 -15.14 21.85
CA LEU A 33 20.02 -14.10 22.61
C LEU A 33 20.20 -12.72 21.96
N ASP A 34 19.18 -11.87 22.03
CA ASP A 34 19.29 -10.46 21.65
C ASP A 34 20.15 -9.69 22.65
N GLU A 35 21.45 -9.71 22.43
CA GLU A 35 22.40 -8.98 23.26
C GLU A 35 22.29 -7.45 23.08
N HIS A 36 21.67 -6.99 21.99
CA HIS A 36 21.59 -5.57 21.66
C HIS A 36 20.49 -4.87 22.47
N ASN A 37 19.25 -5.35 22.35
CA ASN A 37 18.11 -4.75 23.05
C ASN A 37 17.72 -5.53 24.30
N GLY A 38 18.10 -6.81 24.41
CA GLY A 38 17.75 -7.66 25.56
C GLY A 38 16.28 -8.09 25.56
N GLU A 39 15.61 -8.04 24.39
CA GLU A 39 14.15 -8.20 24.33
C GLU A 39 13.69 -9.62 24.00
N GLY A 40 14.58 -10.45 23.45
CA GLY A 40 14.23 -11.80 23.00
C GLY A 40 15.43 -12.65 22.59
N PHE A 41 15.17 -13.61 21.70
CA PHE A 41 16.14 -14.58 21.19
C PHE A 41 15.74 -15.12 19.81
N TRP A 42 16.72 -15.55 19.02
CA TRP A 42 16.56 -16.27 17.75
C TRP A 42 16.71 -17.78 17.94
N CYS A 43 15.85 -18.52 17.24
CA CYS A 43 15.85 -19.98 17.24
C CYS A 43 16.86 -20.55 16.24
N PRO A 44 17.75 -21.48 16.63
CA PRO A 44 18.74 -22.08 15.73
C PRO A 44 18.12 -22.98 14.66
N ASP A 45 16.87 -23.43 14.85
CA ASP A 45 16.20 -24.35 13.93
C ASP A 45 15.45 -23.64 12.81
N CYS A 46 14.99 -22.40 13.04
CA CYS A 46 14.13 -21.69 12.10
C CYS A 46 14.45 -20.20 11.95
N ASP A 47 15.53 -19.71 12.57
CA ASP A 47 15.98 -18.31 12.59
C ASP A 47 14.91 -17.30 13.05
N GLY A 48 13.87 -17.79 13.71
CA GLY A 48 12.72 -16.97 14.10
C GLY A 48 12.95 -16.27 15.43
N PHE A 49 12.67 -14.97 15.47
CA PHE A 49 12.81 -14.16 16.68
C PHE A 49 11.61 -14.31 17.63
N THR A 50 11.87 -14.54 18.90
CA THR A 50 10.85 -14.64 19.97
C THR A 50 11.14 -13.65 21.08
N TYR A 51 10.20 -12.76 21.39
CA TYR A 51 10.29 -11.89 22.56
C TYR A 51 10.14 -12.70 23.85
N TYR A 52 10.83 -12.27 24.90
CA TYR A 52 10.54 -12.79 26.26
C TYR A 52 9.14 -12.36 26.73
N ASP A 53 8.70 -11.15 26.35
CA ASP A 53 7.33 -10.68 26.58
C ASP A 53 6.37 -11.34 25.59
N LYS A 54 5.60 -12.32 26.08
CA LYS A 54 4.57 -13.04 25.32
C LYS A 54 3.52 -12.08 24.71
N THR A 55 3.25 -10.93 25.34
CA THR A 55 2.33 -9.92 24.81
C THR A 55 2.87 -9.30 23.53
N ARG A 56 4.17 -8.99 23.47
CA ARG A 56 4.80 -8.44 22.25
C ARG A 56 4.77 -9.43 21.10
N ASN A 57 4.95 -10.72 21.39
CA ASN A 57 4.78 -11.77 20.38
C ASN A 57 3.36 -11.76 19.78
N HIS A 58 2.32 -11.69 20.61
CA HIS A 58 0.92 -11.61 20.15
C HIS A 58 0.58 -10.29 19.44
N LEU A 59 1.31 -9.22 19.75
CA LEU A 59 1.20 -7.95 19.04
C LEU A 59 1.97 -7.96 17.71
N ARG A 60 2.72 -8.99 17.33
CA ARG A 60 3.21 -9.10 15.96
C ARG A 60 2.13 -9.76 15.11
N ARG A 61 1.91 -9.24 13.90
CA ARG A 61 1.07 -9.90 12.91
C ARG A 61 1.45 -9.50 11.49
N ILE A 62 1.14 -10.38 10.56
CA ILE A 62 0.80 -10.00 9.19
C ILE A 62 -0.72 -10.02 9.12
N LEU A 63 -1.37 -8.88 8.89
CA LEU A 63 -2.82 -8.85 8.66
C LEU A 63 -3.08 -8.98 7.15
N LEU A 64 -3.65 -10.11 6.73
CA LEU A 64 -4.04 -10.36 5.34
C LEU A 64 -5.55 -10.16 5.18
N ILE A 65 -5.93 -9.15 4.40
CA ILE A 65 -7.32 -8.80 4.12
C ILE A 65 -7.67 -9.26 2.70
N LEU A 66 -8.50 -10.29 2.59
CA LEU A 66 -8.94 -10.87 1.32
C LEU A 66 -10.27 -10.26 0.88
N GLU A 67 -10.29 -9.66 -0.30
CA GLU A 67 -11.48 -9.09 -0.92
C GLU A 67 -12.25 -10.17 -1.72
N GLN A 68 -13.45 -10.54 -1.28
CA GLN A 68 -14.32 -11.52 -1.96
C GLN A 68 -15.43 -10.84 -2.77
N LYS A 69 -15.59 -11.20 -4.05
CA LYS A 69 -16.68 -10.66 -4.91
C LYS A 69 -18.08 -11.00 -4.44
N ASP A 70 -18.28 -12.21 -3.94
CA ASP A 70 -19.60 -12.77 -3.61
C ASP A 70 -19.83 -12.87 -2.10
N GLY A 71 -18.95 -12.28 -1.29
CA GLY A 71 -19.17 -12.11 0.14
C GLY A 71 -20.43 -11.27 0.34
N GLY A 72 -21.30 -11.64 1.26
CA GLY A 72 -22.55 -10.95 1.55
C GLY A 72 -22.37 -9.47 1.97
N LYS A 73 -23.37 -8.87 2.61
CA LYS A 73 -23.18 -7.50 3.12
C LYS A 73 -22.05 -7.49 4.16
N ALA A 74 -21.09 -6.58 4.00
CA ALA A 74 -20.08 -6.34 5.03
C ALA A 74 -20.78 -6.00 6.34
N ASP A 75 -20.20 -6.39 7.46
CA ASP A 75 -20.59 -5.83 8.73
C ASP A 75 -20.51 -4.29 8.66
N PRO A 76 -21.51 -3.59 9.20
CA PRO A 76 -21.54 -2.14 9.14
C PRO A 76 -20.35 -1.57 9.93
N VAL A 77 -19.38 -1.03 9.20
CA VAL A 77 -18.26 -0.30 9.80
C VAL A 77 -18.74 1.08 10.22
N PRO A 78 -18.49 1.52 11.47
CA PRO A 78 -18.81 2.87 11.89
C PRO A 78 -18.17 3.89 10.94
N LYS A 79 -18.98 4.84 10.47
CA LYS A 79 -18.46 5.93 9.62
C LYS A 79 -17.52 6.80 10.44
N THR A 80 -16.32 7.03 9.92
CA THR A 80 -15.35 7.94 10.52
C THR A 80 -15.39 9.31 9.83
N PRO A 81 -14.85 10.38 10.45
CA PRO A 81 -14.71 11.68 9.81
C PRO A 81 -13.63 11.73 8.70
N LEU A 82 -12.96 10.60 8.42
CA LEU A 82 -11.88 10.51 7.45
C LEU A 82 -12.33 10.88 6.02
N LYS A 83 -11.55 11.73 5.33
CA LYS A 83 -11.86 12.16 3.97
C LYS A 83 -11.57 11.08 2.94
N LYS A 84 -12.62 10.46 2.42
CA LYS A 84 -12.54 9.34 1.45
C LYS A 84 -12.19 9.71 0.01
N ARG A 85 -12.00 11.00 -0.30
CA ARG A 85 -11.87 11.49 -1.69
C ARG A 85 -10.83 12.60 -1.82
N LEU A 86 -9.64 12.35 -1.27
CA LEU A 86 -8.49 13.26 -1.38
C LEU A 86 -7.71 13.05 -2.67
N SER A 87 -7.45 11.80 -3.06
CA SER A 87 -6.69 11.49 -4.26
C SER A 87 -7.25 12.18 -5.51
N PRO A 88 -6.41 12.82 -6.34
CA PRO A 88 -6.82 13.30 -7.65
C PRO A 88 -6.96 12.17 -8.66
N LEU A 89 -6.53 10.94 -8.36
CA LEU A 89 -6.69 9.78 -9.22
C LEU A 89 -7.94 8.96 -8.85
N ARG A 90 -8.48 8.25 -9.84
CA ARG A 90 -9.44 7.16 -9.67
C ARG A 90 -8.70 5.87 -9.94
N TYR A 91 -8.32 5.12 -8.90
CA TYR A 91 -7.46 3.96 -9.09
C TYR A 91 -8.24 2.64 -9.13
N PRO A 92 -7.97 1.73 -10.08
CA PRO A 92 -8.48 0.37 -10.03
C PRO A 92 -8.02 -0.33 -8.75
N GLY A 93 -8.92 -1.01 -8.05
CA GLY A 93 -8.62 -1.59 -6.73
C GLY A 93 -8.54 -0.58 -5.58
N GLY A 94 -8.68 0.73 -5.86
CA GLY A 94 -8.51 1.78 -4.86
C GLY A 94 -9.42 1.60 -3.63
N LYS A 95 -8.80 1.63 -2.45
CA LYS A 95 -9.42 1.29 -1.17
C LYS A 95 -10.24 2.41 -0.54
N SER A 96 -10.60 3.45 -1.30
CA SER A 96 -11.32 4.63 -0.77
C SER A 96 -12.64 4.32 -0.07
N LYS A 97 -13.34 3.24 -0.49
CA LYS A 97 -14.57 2.76 0.16
C LYS A 97 -14.29 1.94 1.43
N LEU A 98 -13.09 1.39 1.57
CA LEU A 98 -12.66 0.55 2.68
C LEU A 98 -11.83 1.33 3.72
N ILE A 99 -11.54 2.61 3.52
CA ILE A 99 -10.74 3.39 4.47
C ILE A 99 -11.30 3.34 5.90
N ASP A 100 -12.63 3.38 6.09
CA ASP A 100 -13.21 3.26 7.44
C ASP A 100 -12.85 1.92 8.10
N TYR A 101 -12.93 0.84 7.33
CA TYR A 101 -12.58 -0.50 7.78
C TYR A 101 -11.08 -0.60 8.07
N LEU A 102 -10.24 -0.22 7.11
CA LEU A 102 -8.80 -0.29 7.19
C LEU A 102 -8.26 0.55 8.37
N ALA A 103 -8.78 1.76 8.56
CA ALA A 103 -8.37 2.62 9.67
C ALA A 103 -8.68 2.01 11.05
N ALA A 104 -9.70 1.16 11.16
CA ALA A 104 -10.00 0.43 12.38
C ALA A 104 -9.09 -0.78 12.61
N GLN A 105 -8.41 -1.26 11.55
CA GLN A 105 -7.45 -2.35 11.65
C GLN A 105 -6.06 -1.86 12.05
N PHE A 106 -5.65 -0.65 11.64
CA PHE A 106 -4.31 -0.14 11.92
C PHE A 106 -4.07 0.12 13.41
N ARG A 107 -2.85 -0.16 13.86
CA ARG A 107 -2.42 0.01 15.25
C ARG A 107 -1.93 1.43 15.48
N LYS A 108 -2.46 2.12 16.49
CA LYS A 108 -2.16 3.54 16.72
C LYS A 108 -0.68 3.77 17.02
N GLU A 109 -0.07 2.83 17.72
CA GLU A 109 1.34 2.79 18.09
C GLU A 109 2.29 2.62 16.88
N SER A 110 1.80 2.07 15.77
CA SER A 110 2.56 1.81 14.54
C SER A 110 2.14 2.74 13.38
N LEU A 111 1.51 3.88 13.68
CA LEU A 111 1.01 4.81 12.66
C LEU A 111 1.82 6.10 12.56
N LYS A 112 2.97 6.22 13.22
CA LYS A 112 3.82 7.42 13.08
C LYS A 112 4.19 7.63 11.61
N THR A 113 4.64 6.56 10.95
CA THR A 113 4.89 6.51 9.51
C THR A 113 3.92 5.55 8.84
N PHE A 114 3.19 5.99 7.82
CA PHE A 114 2.36 5.12 6.99
C PHE A 114 2.99 4.95 5.61
N VAL A 115 3.27 3.71 5.22
CA VAL A 115 3.94 3.40 3.96
C VAL A 115 2.95 2.74 3.01
N GLU A 116 2.60 3.43 1.93
CA GLU A 116 1.87 2.87 0.80
C GLU A 116 2.87 2.25 -0.18
N VAL A 117 3.17 0.95 -0.01
CA VAL A 117 4.20 0.23 -0.79
C VAL A 117 3.85 0.16 -2.28
N PHE A 118 2.56 0.03 -2.57
CA PHE A 118 1.96 0.01 -3.92
C PHE A 118 0.90 1.11 -4.01
N ALA A 119 1.34 2.35 -3.97
CA ALA A 119 0.45 3.46 -3.66
C ALA A 119 -0.68 3.63 -4.68
N GLY A 120 -0.37 3.59 -5.98
CA GLY A 120 -1.34 3.87 -7.03
C GLY A 120 -2.05 5.22 -6.82
N GLY A 121 -3.26 5.17 -6.26
CA GLY A 121 -4.03 6.35 -5.87
C GLY A 121 -3.75 6.93 -4.48
N ALA A 122 -2.94 6.27 -3.63
CA ALA A 122 -2.55 6.66 -2.26
C ALA A 122 -3.73 7.05 -1.36
N SER A 123 -4.90 6.43 -1.57
CA SER A 123 -6.14 6.95 -0.98
C SER A 123 -6.26 6.71 0.51
N VAL A 124 -5.60 5.66 1.03
CA VAL A 124 -5.63 5.31 2.45
C VAL A 124 -4.69 6.24 3.20
N GLY A 125 -3.43 6.26 2.81
CA GLY A 125 -2.38 7.09 3.41
C GLY A 125 -2.73 8.58 3.41
N LEU A 126 -3.21 9.12 2.28
CA LEU A 126 -3.66 10.53 2.25
C LEU A 126 -4.80 10.80 3.23
N SER A 127 -5.71 9.85 3.42
CA SER A 127 -6.83 10.02 4.34
C SER A 127 -6.40 9.95 5.80
N LEU A 128 -5.37 9.14 6.12
CA LEU A 128 -4.80 9.07 7.47
C LEU A 128 -4.00 10.34 7.78
N LEU A 129 -3.17 10.79 6.83
CA LEU A 129 -2.34 11.98 6.98
C LEU A 129 -3.20 13.25 7.16
N ASP A 130 -4.21 13.44 6.31
CA ASP A 130 -5.13 14.59 6.41
C ASP A 130 -5.90 14.63 7.75
N ALA A 131 -6.11 13.47 8.37
CA ALA A 131 -6.78 13.36 9.66
C ALA A 131 -5.83 13.48 10.86
N GLY A 132 -4.52 13.62 10.62
CA GLY A 132 -3.50 13.63 11.67
C GLY A 132 -3.35 12.29 12.39
N LEU A 133 -3.75 11.19 11.75
CA LEU A 133 -3.55 9.84 12.30
C LEU A 133 -2.15 9.29 12.03
N THR A 134 -1.45 9.84 11.04
CA THR A 134 -0.04 9.56 10.76
C THR A 134 0.72 10.87 10.62
N GLU A 135 1.98 10.88 11.03
CA GLU A 135 2.86 12.05 10.97
C GLU A 135 3.62 12.13 9.65
N HIS A 136 3.92 10.98 9.04
CA HIS A 136 4.65 10.88 7.79
C HIS A 136 4.02 9.84 6.86
N LEU A 137 3.89 10.19 5.58
CA LEU A 137 3.35 9.33 4.54
C LEU A 137 4.42 9.04 3.49
N VAL A 138 4.74 7.78 3.27
CA VAL A 138 5.55 7.33 2.14
C VAL A 138 4.63 6.83 1.03
N ILE A 139 4.78 7.39 -0.17
CA ILE A 139 4.07 6.99 -1.39
C ILE A 139 5.09 6.35 -2.33
N ASN A 140 5.06 5.03 -2.46
CA ASN A 140 5.90 4.28 -3.39
C ASN A 140 5.08 3.68 -4.53
N ASP A 141 5.54 3.82 -5.77
CA ASP A 141 4.98 3.08 -6.91
C ASP A 141 6.03 2.96 -8.03
N THR A 142 6.15 1.77 -8.64
CA THR A 142 7.12 1.52 -9.70
C THR A 142 6.61 1.90 -11.09
N ASP A 143 5.33 2.24 -11.25
CA ASP A 143 4.80 2.79 -12.49
C ASP A 143 5.36 4.21 -12.70
N PRO A 144 6.14 4.46 -13.79
CA PRO A 144 6.77 5.76 -14.00
C PRO A 144 5.77 6.91 -14.11
N GLY A 145 4.55 6.64 -14.60
CA GLY A 145 3.49 7.62 -14.71
C GLY A 145 2.89 7.97 -13.35
N ILE A 146 2.68 6.97 -12.48
CA ILE A 146 2.18 7.19 -11.10
C ILE A 146 3.24 7.91 -10.26
N TYR A 147 4.49 7.48 -10.32
CA TYR A 147 5.60 8.15 -9.66
C TYR A 147 5.71 9.63 -10.09
N ALA A 148 5.78 9.88 -11.40
CA ALA A 148 5.88 11.26 -11.91
C ALA A 148 4.67 12.12 -11.51
N PHE A 149 3.47 11.53 -11.49
CA PHE A 149 2.28 12.21 -11.01
C PHE A 149 2.41 12.64 -9.54
N TRP A 150 2.83 11.74 -8.64
CA TRP A 150 2.98 12.07 -7.23
C TRP A 150 4.12 13.05 -6.98
N VAL A 151 5.26 12.92 -7.67
CA VAL A 151 6.35 13.90 -7.63
C VAL A 151 5.84 15.30 -8.02
N SER A 152 5.07 15.41 -9.10
CA SER A 152 4.49 16.70 -9.51
C SER A 152 3.49 17.22 -8.48
N VAL A 153 2.60 16.39 -7.94
CA VAL A 153 1.60 16.85 -6.95
C VAL A 153 2.25 17.31 -5.64
N VAL A 154 3.25 16.56 -5.15
CA VAL A 154 3.86 16.80 -3.85
C VAL A 154 4.92 17.90 -3.94
N TYR A 155 5.82 17.85 -4.90
CA TYR A 155 7.00 18.74 -4.93
C TYR A 155 6.88 19.90 -5.93
N HIS A 156 6.22 19.72 -7.07
CA HIS A 156 6.24 20.68 -8.19
C HIS A 156 4.87 20.84 -8.90
N PRO A 157 3.82 21.33 -8.22
CA PRO A 157 2.46 21.29 -8.75
C PRO A 157 2.17 22.36 -9.81
N GLU A 158 3.03 23.36 -9.99
CA GLU A 158 2.75 24.58 -10.74
C GLU A 158 2.42 24.30 -12.21
N LYS A 159 3.23 23.45 -12.86
CA LYS A 159 3.03 23.09 -14.27
C LYS A 159 1.77 22.28 -14.47
N LEU A 160 1.49 21.35 -13.57
CA LEU A 160 0.27 20.52 -13.60
C LEU A 160 -0.99 21.38 -13.39
N LEU A 161 -0.95 22.30 -12.41
CA LEU A 161 -2.02 23.26 -12.14
C LEU A 161 -2.24 24.24 -13.29
N LYS A 162 -1.16 24.68 -13.95
CA LYS A 162 -1.23 25.53 -15.15
C LYS A 162 -1.93 24.81 -16.30
N ARG A 163 -1.57 23.55 -16.58
CA ARG A 163 -2.26 22.72 -17.60
C ARG A 163 -3.74 22.52 -17.26
N LEU A 164 -4.06 22.23 -15.99
CA LEU A 164 -5.44 22.11 -15.50
C LEU A 164 -6.27 23.40 -15.57
N SER A 165 -5.63 24.56 -15.67
CA SER A 165 -6.32 25.86 -15.84
C SER A 165 -6.53 26.22 -17.31
N GLY A 166 -5.97 25.42 -18.23
CA GLY A 166 -6.11 25.57 -19.66
C GLY A 166 -7.36 24.87 -20.22
N PRO A 167 -7.40 24.65 -21.54
CA PRO A 167 -8.48 23.92 -22.19
C PRO A 167 -8.63 22.50 -21.67
N ASP A 168 -9.87 21.99 -21.65
CA ASP A 168 -10.14 20.60 -21.30
C ASP A 168 -9.53 19.64 -22.34
N PRO A 169 -9.02 18.48 -21.91
CA PRO A 169 -8.40 17.51 -22.80
C PRO A 169 -9.43 16.87 -23.73
N ASN A 170 -9.01 16.58 -24.96
CA ASN A 170 -9.86 15.95 -25.96
C ASN A 170 -9.40 14.51 -26.27
N ARG A 171 -10.11 13.83 -27.19
CA ARG A 171 -9.80 12.44 -27.57
C ARG A 171 -8.42 12.27 -28.22
N ALA A 172 -7.92 13.29 -28.93
CA ALA A 172 -6.60 13.22 -29.55
C ALA A 172 -5.51 13.32 -28.49
N GLU A 173 -5.67 14.25 -27.54
CA GLU A 173 -4.76 14.38 -26.40
C GLU A 173 -4.76 13.12 -25.53
N PHE A 174 -5.94 12.54 -25.24
CA PHE A 174 -6.02 11.26 -24.53
C PHE A 174 -5.20 10.16 -25.22
N ARG A 175 -5.30 10.01 -26.55
CA ARG A 175 -4.51 9.01 -27.29
C ARG A 175 -3.02 9.30 -27.25
N SER A 176 -2.62 10.57 -27.37
CA SER A 176 -1.23 10.98 -27.25
C SER A 176 -0.67 10.68 -25.85
N CYS A 177 -1.44 10.97 -24.80
CA CYS A 177 -1.11 10.61 -23.43
C CYS A 177 -0.97 9.09 -23.24
N GLN A 178 -1.82 8.28 -23.89
CA GLN A 178 -1.66 6.82 -23.84
C GLN A 178 -0.33 6.38 -24.45
N GLN A 179 0.05 6.92 -25.61
CA GLN A 179 1.34 6.62 -26.25
C GLN A 179 2.53 7.02 -25.37
N ILE A 180 2.45 8.16 -24.68
CA ILE A 180 3.45 8.59 -23.70
C ILE A 180 3.60 7.54 -22.59
N LEU A 181 2.49 7.05 -22.03
CA LEU A 181 2.52 6.06 -20.95
C LEU A 181 2.87 4.64 -21.43
N ASP A 182 2.64 4.31 -22.70
CA ASP A 182 3.04 3.04 -23.31
C ASP A 182 4.55 3.00 -23.55
N SER A 183 5.19 4.16 -23.79
CA SER A 183 6.63 4.30 -24.00
C SER A 183 7.20 5.46 -23.18
N PRO A 184 7.27 5.32 -21.83
CA PRO A 184 7.59 6.45 -20.94
C PRO A 184 9.04 6.95 -21.06
N LYS A 185 9.94 6.13 -21.61
CA LYS A 185 11.36 6.47 -21.77
C LYS A 185 11.51 7.65 -22.73
N GLY A 186 12.19 8.71 -22.28
CA GLY A 186 12.48 9.91 -23.07
C GLY A 186 11.47 11.05 -22.91
N TRP A 187 10.38 10.84 -22.15
CA TRP A 187 9.45 11.91 -21.78
C TRP A 187 9.84 12.56 -20.46
N SER A 188 9.49 13.84 -20.30
CA SER A 188 9.71 14.57 -19.05
C SER A 188 8.77 14.08 -17.95
N GLN A 189 9.15 14.29 -16.68
CA GLN A 189 8.24 13.99 -15.55
C GLN A 189 6.94 14.79 -15.63
N ASP A 190 6.98 16.03 -16.10
CA ASP A 190 5.78 16.86 -16.27
C ASP A 190 4.81 16.25 -17.31
N ASP A 191 5.35 15.70 -18.40
CA ASP A 191 4.55 15.06 -19.45
C ASP A 191 3.95 13.74 -18.96
N LEU A 192 4.73 12.94 -18.22
CA LEU A 192 4.25 11.71 -17.59
C LEU A 192 3.15 12.01 -16.57
N ALA A 193 3.34 13.00 -15.69
CA ALA A 193 2.34 13.40 -14.70
C ALA A 193 1.02 13.85 -15.36
N TRP A 194 1.11 14.67 -16.41
CA TRP A 194 -0.05 15.11 -17.18
C TRP A 194 -0.74 13.94 -17.87
N ALA A 195 0.03 13.10 -18.57
CA ALA A 195 -0.48 11.93 -19.28
C ALA A 195 -1.19 10.97 -18.34
N THR A 196 -0.62 10.71 -17.16
CA THR A 196 -1.25 9.91 -16.10
C THR A 196 -2.60 10.49 -15.68
N LEU A 197 -2.67 11.79 -15.38
CA LEU A 197 -3.91 12.43 -14.95
C LEU A 197 -4.98 12.38 -16.06
N VAL A 198 -4.63 12.71 -17.30
CA VAL A 198 -5.54 12.68 -18.45
C VAL A 198 -6.05 11.27 -18.69
N CYS A 199 -5.15 10.29 -18.81
CA CYS A 199 -5.51 8.88 -19.05
C CYS A 199 -6.36 8.32 -17.91
N ASN A 200 -6.05 8.66 -16.66
CA ASN A 200 -6.83 8.24 -15.51
C ASN A 200 -8.24 8.84 -15.50
N ARG A 201 -8.39 10.12 -15.83
CA ARG A 201 -9.68 10.79 -15.74
C ARG A 201 -10.59 10.56 -16.93
N LEU A 202 -10.02 10.37 -18.11
CA LEU A 202 -10.77 10.10 -19.34
C LEU A 202 -10.89 8.61 -19.64
N GLY A 203 -10.11 7.75 -18.99
CA GLY A 203 -10.14 6.29 -19.17
C GLY A 203 -11.30 5.61 -18.44
N TYR A 204 -11.83 4.54 -19.04
CA TYR A 204 -12.87 3.72 -18.41
C TYR A 204 -12.37 3.18 -17.06
N SER A 205 -13.21 3.33 -16.03
CA SER A 205 -12.90 2.93 -14.64
C SER A 205 -11.62 3.51 -14.02
N GLY A 206 -10.96 4.49 -14.65
CA GLY A 206 -9.70 5.03 -14.17
C GLY A 206 -8.45 4.24 -14.60
N ILE A 207 -8.63 3.23 -15.45
CA ILE A 207 -7.53 2.42 -15.98
C ILE A 207 -6.85 3.22 -17.10
N THR A 208 -5.57 3.54 -16.94
CA THR A 208 -4.82 4.44 -17.86
C THR A 208 -4.58 3.85 -19.25
N LYS A 209 -4.67 2.52 -19.38
CA LYS A 209 -4.59 1.79 -20.66
C LYS A 209 -5.94 1.40 -21.25
N ALA A 210 -7.05 1.70 -20.57
CA ALA A 210 -8.37 1.36 -21.08
C ALA A 210 -8.83 2.29 -22.20
N CYS A 211 -9.95 1.92 -22.83
CA CYS A 211 -10.63 2.82 -23.76
C CYS A 211 -11.10 4.10 -23.05
N ALA A 212 -11.17 5.19 -23.82
CA ALA A 212 -11.78 6.43 -23.39
C ALA A 212 -13.24 6.23 -22.94
N MET A 213 -13.69 7.05 -21.98
CA MET A 213 -15.09 7.18 -21.60
C MET A 213 -15.94 7.55 -22.83
N GLY A 214 -17.11 6.91 -22.94
CA GLY A 214 -17.94 6.95 -24.15
C GLY A 214 -17.43 6.09 -25.31
N GLY A 215 -16.39 5.27 -25.13
CA GLY A 215 -15.86 4.39 -26.17
C GLY A 215 -15.14 5.15 -27.29
N LYS A 216 -15.10 4.58 -28.50
CA LYS A 216 -14.37 5.17 -29.65
C LYS A 216 -15.04 6.44 -30.21
N THR A 217 -16.37 6.49 -30.18
CA THR A 217 -17.19 7.50 -30.88
C THR A 217 -18.10 8.31 -29.96
N GLY A 218 -17.96 8.17 -28.64
CA GLY A 218 -18.80 8.91 -27.69
C GLY A 218 -18.60 10.43 -27.75
N THR A 219 -19.55 11.16 -27.18
CA THR A 219 -19.55 12.63 -27.20
C THR A 219 -18.44 13.22 -26.31
N PRO A 220 -18.09 14.51 -26.48
CA PRO A 220 -17.19 15.22 -25.57
C PRO A 220 -17.64 15.18 -24.10
N GLU A 221 -18.94 15.29 -23.84
CA GLU A 221 -19.51 15.25 -22.47
C GLU A 221 -19.30 13.88 -21.83
N GLN A 222 -19.46 12.79 -22.60
CA GLN A 222 -19.19 11.44 -22.11
C GLN A 222 -17.71 11.26 -21.76
N LEU A 223 -16.81 11.76 -22.61
CA LEU A 223 -15.36 11.73 -22.38
C LEU A 223 -14.99 12.46 -21.08
N LEU A 224 -15.51 13.67 -20.91
CA LEU A 224 -15.21 14.57 -19.80
C LEU A 224 -16.07 14.34 -18.56
N SER A 225 -16.95 13.33 -18.55
CA SER A 225 -17.87 13.03 -17.44
C SER A 225 -17.21 12.84 -16.06
N ARG A 226 -15.89 12.62 -16.02
CA ARG A 226 -15.08 12.49 -14.80
C ARG A 226 -13.95 13.50 -14.69
N TRP A 227 -13.89 14.44 -15.63
CA TRP A 227 -12.99 15.58 -15.63
C TRP A 227 -13.65 16.74 -14.92
N ASN A 228 -13.06 17.17 -13.80
CA ASN A 228 -13.47 18.38 -13.11
C ASN A 228 -12.21 19.11 -12.66
N ALA A 229 -11.73 20.00 -13.53
CA ALA A 229 -10.48 20.73 -13.33
C ALA A 229 -10.43 21.47 -11.99
N ASN A 230 -11.51 22.16 -11.61
CA ASN A 230 -11.59 22.91 -10.36
C ASN A 230 -11.43 22.02 -9.12
N ILE A 231 -12.09 20.86 -9.08
CA ILE A 231 -11.95 19.90 -7.98
C ILE A 231 -10.55 19.27 -7.97
N LEU A 232 -10.00 18.94 -9.15
CA LEU A 232 -8.65 18.40 -9.29
C LEU A 232 -7.60 19.37 -8.74
N GLN A 233 -7.65 20.63 -9.17
CA GLN A 233 -6.75 21.67 -8.69
C GLN A 233 -6.86 21.86 -7.18
N ARG A 234 -8.07 21.85 -6.62
CA ARG A 234 -8.27 21.95 -5.16
C ARG A 234 -7.61 20.81 -4.40
N ARG A 235 -7.75 19.57 -4.89
CA ARG A 235 -7.11 18.39 -4.28
C ARG A 235 -5.59 18.45 -4.36
N ILE A 236 -5.06 18.82 -5.52
CA ILE A 236 -3.61 18.94 -5.73
C ILE A 236 -3.03 20.01 -4.78
N ARG A 237 -3.63 21.20 -4.71
CA ARG A 237 -3.18 22.24 -3.76
C ARG A 237 -3.27 21.80 -2.31
N HIS A 238 -4.32 21.06 -1.95
CA HIS A 238 -4.49 20.53 -0.59
C HIS A 238 -3.39 19.52 -0.23
N ILE A 239 -3.08 18.59 -1.13
CA ILE A 239 -2.01 17.59 -0.91
C ILE A 239 -0.65 18.28 -0.87
N HIS A 240 -0.38 19.23 -1.76
CA HIS A 240 0.87 19.99 -1.75
C HIS A 240 1.06 20.78 -0.44
N ALA A 241 -0.01 21.27 0.19
CA ALA A 241 0.08 21.91 1.50
C ALA A 241 0.55 20.96 2.63
N LEU A 242 0.50 19.64 2.39
CA LEU A 242 1.00 18.60 3.30
C LEU A 242 2.37 18.06 2.87
N ALA A 243 3.01 18.64 1.84
CA ALA A 243 4.19 18.04 1.20
C ALA A 243 5.37 17.80 2.15
N SER A 244 5.53 18.58 3.22
CA SER A 244 6.59 18.37 4.21
C SER A 244 6.45 17.08 5.03
N GLN A 245 5.30 16.42 4.94
CA GLN A 245 4.98 15.15 5.60
C GLN A 245 4.89 13.99 4.59
N ILE A 246 5.19 14.22 3.31
CA ILE A 246 5.04 13.23 2.25
C ILE A 246 6.37 12.98 1.56
N GLU A 247 6.79 11.71 1.55
CA GLU A 247 7.88 11.20 0.73
C GLU A 247 7.31 10.46 -0.50
N VAL A 248 7.91 10.67 -1.67
CA VAL A 248 7.55 9.98 -2.90
C VAL A 248 8.75 9.22 -3.45
N SER A 249 8.60 7.90 -3.63
CA SER A 249 9.65 7.01 -4.11
C SER A 249 9.18 6.14 -5.29
N CYS A 250 10.15 5.62 -6.04
CA CYS A 250 9.97 4.71 -7.18
C CYS A 250 10.96 3.55 -7.02
N VAL A 251 10.76 2.77 -5.97
CA VAL A 251 11.61 1.64 -5.57
C VAL A 251 10.80 0.36 -5.70
N ASP A 252 11.49 -0.74 -6.03
CA ASP A 252 10.85 -2.05 -5.98
C ASP A 252 10.30 -2.34 -4.57
N ALA A 253 9.18 -3.05 -4.49
CA ALA A 253 8.53 -3.30 -3.21
C ALA A 253 9.40 -4.12 -2.25
N VAL A 254 10.11 -5.12 -2.77
CA VAL A 254 11.05 -5.94 -1.98
C VAL A 254 12.18 -5.07 -1.47
N ASP A 255 12.82 -4.31 -2.37
CA ASP A 255 13.91 -3.41 -2.00
C ASP A 255 13.48 -2.36 -0.96
N LEU A 256 12.28 -1.80 -1.10
CA LEU A 256 11.74 -0.82 -0.16
C LEU A 256 11.56 -1.43 1.24
N LEU A 257 10.97 -2.62 1.31
CA LEU A 257 10.73 -3.31 2.57
C LEU A 257 12.04 -3.69 3.24
N GLU A 258 12.93 -4.39 2.54
CA GLU A 258 14.18 -4.93 3.09
C GLU A 258 15.20 -3.87 3.45
N ASN A 259 15.21 -2.71 2.79
CA ASN A 259 16.26 -1.72 3.01
C ASN A 259 15.79 -0.48 3.76
N SER A 260 14.48 -0.32 4.01
CA SER A 260 13.95 0.89 4.63
C SER A 260 12.67 0.67 5.43
N ALA A 261 11.55 0.40 4.77
CA ALA A 261 10.23 0.55 5.37
C ALA A 261 9.94 -0.44 6.51
N TYR A 262 10.53 -1.64 6.48
CA TYR A 262 10.28 -2.65 7.50
C TYR A 262 10.91 -2.31 8.87
N TRP A 263 12.01 -1.57 8.89
CA TRP A 263 12.85 -1.44 10.08
C TRP A 263 12.40 -0.33 11.07
N ASP A 264 11.29 0.35 10.77
CA ASP A 264 10.66 1.30 11.69
C ASP A 264 9.47 0.63 12.40
N GLU A 265 9.64 0.23 13.66
CA GLU A 265 8.57 -0.36 14.49
C GLU A 265 7.38 0.60 14.72
N GLN A 266 7.58 1.91 14.52
CA GLN A 266 6.52 2.91 14.59
C GLN A 266 5.79 3.10 13.25
N SER A 267 6.08 2.25 12.26
CA SER A 267 5.49 2.31 10.93
C SER A 267 4.51 1.18 10.63
N THR A 268 3.58 1.48 9.71
CA THR A 268 2.69 0.49 9.10
C THR A 268 3.01 0.41 7.62
N CYS A 269 3.40 -0.77 7.15
CA CYS A 269 3.53 -1.10 5.74
C CYS A 269 2.19 -1.58 5.20
N PHE A 270 1.54 -0.74 4.39
CA PHE A 270 0.32 -1.08 3.67
C PHE A 270 0.66 -1.57 2.26
N ILE A 271 0.37 -2.84 2.01
CA ILE A 271 0.83 -3.60 0.85
C ILE A 271 -0.40 -4.01 0.01
N ASP A 272 -0.62 -3.32 -1.11
CA ASP A 272 -1.77 -3.55 -2.02
C ASP A 272 -1.28 -3.81 -3.46
N PRO A 273 -0.63 -4.97 -3.70
CA PRO A 273 0.02 -5.26 -4.98
C PRO A 273 -1.00 -5.52 -6.10
N PRO A 274 -0.55 -5.54 -7.37
CA PRO A 274 -1.39 -5.92 -8.49
C PRO A 274 -2.09 -7.27 -8.26
N TYR A 275 -3.42 -7.38 -8.42
CA TYR A 275 -4.10 -8.66 -8.15
C TYR A 275 -3.71 -9.80 -9.09
N VAL A 276 -3.61 -11.03 -8.58
CA VAL A 276 -3.26 -12.25 -9.35
C VAL A 276 -4.07 -12.38 -10.66
N VAL A 277 -5.40 -12.35 -10.57
CA VAL A 277 -6.27 -12.62 -11.74
C VAL A 277 -6.50 -11.38 -12.60
N LYS A 278 -6.52 -10.18 -11.97
CA LYS A 278 -6.94 -8.93 -12.64
C LYS A 278 -5.82 -7.94 -12.87
N GLY A 279 -4.62 -8.18 -12.36
CA GLY A 279 -3.51 -7.25 -12.40
C GLY A 279 -3.17 -6.85 -13.83
N LYS A 280 -3.03 -7.83 -14.72
CA LYS A 280 -2.76 -7.62 -16.15
C LYS A 280 -3.85 -6.87 -16.90
N ASP A 281 -5.10 -6.89 -16.45
CA ASP A 281 -6.18 -6.09 -17.05
C ASP A 281 -6.13 -4.62 -16.57
N LEU A 282 -5.68 -4.40 -15.33
CA LEU A 282 -5.87 -3.14 -14.61
C LEU A 282 -4.63 -2.23 -14.62
N TYR A 283 -3.43 -2.80 -14.53
CA TYR A 283 -2.20 -2.05 -14.28
C TYR A 283 -1.21 -2.17 -15.45
N ARG A 284 -0.37 -1.14 -15.64
CA ARG A 284 0.66 -1.15 -16.70
C ARG A 284 1.89 -1.97 -16.28
N ARG A 285 2.18 -2.01 -14.98
CA ARG A 285 3.05 -2.97 -14.31
C ARG A 285 2.18 -3.96 -13.53
N TRP A 286 2.40 -5.25 -13.71
CA TRP A 286 1.66 -6.30 -13.00
C TRP A 286 2.63 -7.35 -12.52
N TYR A 287 2.21 -8.11 -11.53
CA TYR A 287 2.91 -9.27 -11.03
C TYR A 287 2.43 -10.52 -11.77
N GLU A 288 3.38 -11.39 -12.08
CA GLU A 288 3.15 -12.80 -12.39
C GLU A 288 3.20 -13.61 -11.07
N GLU A 289 2.93 -14.92 -11.14
CA GLU A 289 2.88 -15.80 -9.95
C GLU A 289 4.18 -15.76 -9.13
N ASP A 290 5.34 -15.88 -9.79
CA ASP A 290 6.66 -15.82 -9.14
C ASP A 290 6.89 -14.50 -8.39
N ASP A 291 6.38 -13.38 -8.92
CA ASP A 291 6.50 -12.07 -8.25
C ASP A 291 5.66 -12.04 -6.95
N HIS A 292 4.49 -12.69 -6.95
CA HIS A 292 3.64 -12.84 -5.76
C HIS A 292 4.31 -13.70 -4.70
N GLU A 293 4.87 -14.84 -5.11
CA GLU A 293 5.60 -15.75 -4.22
C GLU A 293 6.83 -15.09 -3.62
N GLN A 294 7.60 -14.35 -4.43
CA GLN A 294 8.77 -13.62 -3.97
C GLN A 294 8.40 -12.56 -2.93
N LEU A 295 7.37 -11.74 -3.20
CA LEU A 295 6.92 -10.74 -2.23
C LEU A 295 6.46 -11.39 -0.93
N ALA A 296 5.71 -12.49 -1.00
CA ALA A 296 5.23 -13.22 0.18
C ALA A 296 6.38 -13.85 0.98
N MET A 297 7.36 -14.44 0.29
CA MET A 297 8.57 -15.00 0.90
C MET A 297 9.32 -13.92 1.70
N ILE A 298 9.63 -12.78 1.09
CA ILE A 298 10.38 -11.70 1.75
C ILE A 298 9.63 -11.16 2.96
N ILE A 299 8.33 -10.87 2.82
CA ILE A 299 7.51 -10.38 3.94
C ILE A 299 7.56 -11.36 5.11
N GLN A 300 7.47 -12.67 4.84
CA GLN A 300 7.48 -13.69 5.88
C GLN A 300 8.84 -13.89 6.51
N MET A 301 9.92 -13.82 5.72
CA MET A 301 11.29 -13.85 6.26
C MET A 301 11.55 -12.66 7.19
N LEU A 302 11.17 -11.45 6.78
CA LEU A 302 11.27 -10.26 7.61
C LEU A 302 10.44 -10.43 8.89
N TYR A 303 9.16 -10.79 8.74
CA TYR A 303 8.23 -10.98 9.85
C TYR A 303 8.68 -12.06 10.85
N GLN A 304 9.27 -13.16 10.39
CA GLN A 304 9.74 -14.23 11.25
C GLN A 304 11.08 -13.86 11.91
N GLY A 305 12.02 -13.37 11.10
CA GLY A 305 13.42 -13.19 11.48
C GLY A 305 13.67 -12.02 12.42
N MET A 306 12.95 -10.90 12.28
CA MET A 306 13.23 -9.70 13.08
C MET A 306 11.94 -8.96 13.44
N PRO A 307 11.87 -8.28 14.59
CA PRO A 307 10.82 -7.29 14.80
C PRO A 307 10.94 -6.10 13.84
N GLY A 308 9.82 -5.50 13.52
CA GLY A 308 9.74 -4.39 12.58
C GLY A 308 8.34 -3.81 12.49
N ALA A 309 8.03 -3.23 11.33
CA ALA A 309 6.78 -2.56 11.03
C ALA A 309 5.53 -3.46 11.16
N ASP A 310 4.37 -2.84 11.42
CA ASP A 310 3.06 -3.50 11.27
C ASP A 310 2.82 -3.77 9.78
N ILE A 311 2.49 -5.01 9.43
CA ILE A 311 2.26 -5.40 8.03
C ILE A 311 0.76 -5.60 7.81
N VAL A 312 0.20 -4.83 6.87
CA VAL A 312 -1.19 -4.99 6.42
C VAL A 312 -1.23 -5.16 4.91
N ILE A 313 -1.75 -6.31 4.47
CA ILE A 313 -1.77 -6.72 3.07
C ILE A 313 -3.21 -6.82 2.60
N THR A 314 -3.49 -6.38 1.37
CA THR A 314 -4.79 -6.60 0.73
C THR A 314 -4.65 -7.33 -0.59
N TYR A 315 -5.52 -8.31 -0.84
CA TYR A 315 -5.55 -9.09 -2.08
C TYR A 315 -6.97 -9.46 -2.52
N ASP A 316 -7.12 -9.91 -3.77
CA ASP A 316 -8.28 -10.71 -4.16
C ASP A 316 -8.20 -12.07 -3.46
N ASP A 317 -9.34 -12.59 -3.00
CA ASP A 317 -9.39 -13.92 -2.41
C ASP A 317 -9.20 -15.01 -3.48
N CYS A 318 -8.05 -15.70 -3.45
CA CYS A 318 -7.76 -16.85 -4.30
C CYS A 318 -6.86 -17.89 -3.60
N PRO A 319 -6.82 -19.14 -4.10
CA PRO A 319 -6.03 -20.22 -3.49
C PRO A 319 -4.55 -19.87 -3.33
N LEU A 320 -3.90 -19.36 -4.38
CA LEU A 320 -2.48 -18.95 -4.34
C LEU A 320 -2.18 -18.04 -3.15
N ILE A 321 -2.96 -16.96 -2.97
CA ILE A 321 -2.72 -16.00 -1.88
C ILE A 321 -2.98 -16.62 -0.50
N ARG A 322 -3.93 -17.56 -0.38
CA ARG A 322 -4.16 -18.28 0.87
C ARG A 322 -3.00 -19.22 1.23
N ASP A 323 -2.36 -19.79 0.22
CA ASP A 323 -1.28 -20.76 0.39
C ASP A 323 0.06 -20.09 0.71
N ILE A 324 0.36 -18.94 0.11
CA ILE A 324 1.68 -18.29 0.23
C ILE A 324 1.86 -17.42 1.49
N TYR A 325 0.82 -17.19 2.30
CA TYR A 325 0.90 -16.40 3.55
C TYR A 325 0.52 -17.22 4.80
N PRO A 326 1.22 -18.32 5.13
CA PRO A 326 0.90 -19.18 6.27
C PRO A 326 0.96 -18.50 7.64
N TYR A 327 1.75 -17.42 7.81
CA TYR A 327 1.85 -16.70 9.09
C TYR A 327 0.83 -15.57 9.26
N ALA A 328 -0.05 -15.33 8.29
CA ALA A 328 -0.95 -14.19 8.32
C ALA A 328 -2.25 -14.47 9.10
N ASP A 329 -2.68 -13.48 9.87
CA ASP A 329 -4.05 -13.39 10.35
C ASP A 329 -4.95 -13.01 9.17
N VAL A 330 -5.80 -13.95 8.75
CA VAL A 330 -6.65 -13.76 7.58
C VAL A 330 -8.02 -13.20 7.97
N THR A 331 -8.38 -12.10 7.34
CA THR A 331 -9.75 -11.55 7.37
C THR A 331 -10.32 -11.47 5.96
N VAL A 332 -11.64 -11.64 5.85
CA VAL A 332 -12.32 -11.62 4.55
C VAL A 332 -13.32 -10.47 4.55
N VAL A 333 -13.26 -9.64 3.50
CA VAL A 333 -14.18 -8.52 3.31
C VAL A 333 -14.91 -8.61 1.97
N PRO A 334 -16.19 -8.27 1.90
CA PRO A 334 -16.92 -8.34 0.65
C PRO A 334 -16.61 -7.14 -0.25
N ARG A 335 -16.46 -7.43 -1.54
CA ARG A 335 -16.01 -6.52 -2.57
C ARG A 335 -17.20 -5.98 -3.37
N ASN A 336 -17.73 -4.85 -2.93
CA ASN A 336 -18.80 -4.15 -3.66
C ASN A 336 -18.25 -3.38 -4.89
N TYR A 337 -18.03 -4.09 -6.00
CA TYR A 337 -17.73 -3.46 -7.28
C TYR A 337 -18.87 -2.53 -7.71
N SER A 338 -18.51 -1.37 -8.26
CA SER A 338 -19.44 -0.50 -9.01
C SER A 338 -19.25 -0.61 -10.52
N ILE A 339 -18.56 -1.65 -11.01
CA ILE A 339 -18.37 -1.87 -12.44
C ILE A 339 -19.62 -2.63 -12.94
N ARG A 340 -20.59 -1.90 -13.50
CA ARG A 340 -21.67 -2.52 -14.27
C ARG A 340 -21.03 -3.29 -15.43
N GLN A 341 -21.24 -4.60 -15.48
CA GLN A 341 -21.01 -5.37 -16.70
C GLN A 341 -21.82 -4.72 -17.84
N ARG A 342 -21.22 -4.62 -19.03
CA ARG A 342 -21.99 -4.28 -20.24
C ARG A 342 -23.06 -5.35 -20.41
N ALA A 343 -24.33 -4.94 -20.42
CA ALA A 343 -25.36 -5.75 -21.06
C ALA A 343 -24.93 -5.96 -22.52
N GLY A 344 -25.09 -7.20 -23.01
CA GLY A 344 -24.64 -7.66 -24.32
C GLY A 344 -25.15 -6.84 -25.50
#